data_AF-A0A0J7JZ03-F1
#
_entry.id   AF-A0A0J7JZ03-F1
#
_cell.length_a   1.000
_cell.length_b   1.000
_cell.length_c   1.000
_cell.angle_alpha   90.00
_cell.angle_beta   90.00
_cell.angle_gamma   90.00
#
_symmetry.space_group_name_H-M   'P 1'
#
loop_
_entity.id
_entity.type
_entity.pdbx_description
1 polymer ?
#
loop_
_entity_poly.entity_id
_entity_poly.type
_entity_poly.pdbx_seq_one_letter_code
_entity_poly.pdbx_strand_id
1 'polypeptide(L)'
;METALWTGTTAARIHTYIPDETVSKVIEFYENDENSRIMPHKKETVTVRINDRKEKKQKRLLLNDIKVLHTCFKKKYPLFPIGLTKFAELRPKWCVLAGTSGTHNVCVCVIHQNVKAMIDAAGLETFSKNLKTILNNSDDCIRFILCDKPKDTCHVLQCKDCPKLENFSDLLLGILNQNNIRQVIFSKWQSIDRCTLRQECLSTEDFVEELCEKLKELISYDFILKAQSKFISNKKENLQEDEVLLQCDFAENYAYVLQDAAQGFHYNNDQCTVFTVLFYYRSGEQLEHQSIILLSDSTTHDAAAVYIMQQNVIPIIRKICPKFKKIIYATDGAKQHFKNRYQMSNLMNHKDDFDAEAEWHFHATAHGKGPCDGLGASLKREATRYSLQVHQNNAILNSTRLFTWAKGKFENIKFFYYSKEHHQKTKKILNKRFSTAPAVTNIQMSHAFIPTSNKVLKVKRYSAAKDIISTVQY
;
A
#
# COMPACT_ATOMS: atom_id res chain seq x y z
N MET A 1 51.50 -38.81 -36.50
CA MET A 1 51.15 -38.05 -35.29
C MET A 1 50.77 -36.64 -35.73
N GLU A 2 49.60 -36.06 -35.51
CA GLU A 2 48.28 -36.49 -35.06
C GLU A 2 47.45 -35.21 -35.26
N THR A 3 46.55 -35.18 -36.25
CA THR A 3 45.61 -34.07 -36.42
C THR A 3 44.39 -34.34 -35.54
N ALA A 4 44.33 -33.70 -34.38
CA ALA A 4 43.22 -33.83 -33.45
C ALA A 4 41.95 -33.17 -34.04
N LEU A 5 40.97 -34.02 -34.37
CA LEU A 5 39.58 -33.64 -34.67
C LEU A 5 38.94 -33.03 -33.42
N TRP A 6 38.52 -31.76 -33.52
CA TRP A 6 37.72 -31.12 -32.47
C TRP A 6 36.26 -31.52 -32.64
N THR A 7 35.84 -32.57 -31.93
CA THR A 7 34.43 -32.94 -31.75
C THR A 7 33.89 -32.24 -30.50
N GLY A 8 33.41 -31.01 -30.67
CA GLY A 8 32.80 -30.20 -29.61
C GLY A 8 31.27 -30.20 -29.68
N THR A 9 30.67 -31.05 -28.85
CA THR A 9 29.26 -31.37 -28.62
C THR A 9 28.26 -30.20 -28.71
N THR A 10 27.26 -30.31 -29.59
CA THR A 10 26.02 -29.50 -29.54
C THR A 10 25.18 -29.93 -28.34
N ALA A 11 25.26 -29.19 -27.24
CA ALA A 11 24.35 -29.38 -26.12
C ALA A 11 22.94 -28.91 -26.52
N ALA A 12 22.01 -29.85 -26.68
CA ALA A 12 20.59 -29.54 -26.79
C ALA A 12 20.10 -28.96 -25.45
N ARG A 13 19.73 -27.67 -25.43
CA ARG A 13 18.92 -27.13 -24.34
C ARG A 13 17.52 -27.72 -24.47
N ILE A 14 17.17 -28.66 -23.61
CA ILE A 14 15.79 -29.05 -23.37
C ILE A 14 15.08 -27.77 -22.92
N HIS A 15 14.27 -27.17 -23.80
CA HIS A 15 13.29 -26.19 -23.39
C HIS A 15 12.31 -26.92 -22.48
N THR A 16 12.53 -26.83 -21.18
CA THR A 16 11.61 -27.34 -20.17
C THR A 16 10.31 -26.56 -20.35
N TYR A 17 9.31 -27.23 -20.89
CA TYR A 17 7.95 -26.71 -20.93
C TYR A 17 7.54 -26.41 -19.48
N ILE A 18 7.21 -25.15 -19.22
CA ILE A 18 6.70 -24.72 -17.92
C ILE A 18 5.18 -24.75 -18.03
N PRO A 19 4.48 -25.46 -17.13
CA PRO A 19 3.02 -25.49 -17.13
C PRO A 19 2.42 -24.09 -17.06
N ASP A 20 1.34 -23.84 -17.79
CA ASP A 20 0.65 -22.53 -17.81
C ASP A 20 0.19 -22.08 -16.42
N GLU A 21 -0.13 -23.03 -15.54
CA GLU A 21 -0.44 -22.77 -14.13
C GLU A 21 0.77 -22.18 -13.38
N THR A 22 1.98 -22.70 -13.64
CA THR A 22 3.22 -22.17 -13.07
C THR A 22 3.49 -20.76 -13.60
N VAL A 23 3.26 -20.51 -14.90
CA VAL A 23 3.41 -19.17 -15.48
C VAL A 23 2.45 -18.18 -14.81
N SER A 24 1.18 -18.55 -14.68
CA SER A 24 0.15 -17.73 -14.04
C SER A 24 0.51 -17.42 -12.60
N LYS A 25 1.00 -18.41 -11.84
CA LYS A 25 1.42 -18.24 -10.45
C LYS A 25 2.64 -17.33 -10.31
N VAL A 26 3.59 -17.39 -11.24
CA VAL A 26 4.75 -16.47 -11.27
C VAL A 26 4.33 -15.04 -11.55
N ILE A 27 3.41 -14.82 -12.51
CA ILE A 27 2.87 -13.49 -12.81
C ILE A 27 2.13 -12.93 -11.59
N GLU A 28 1.23 -13.72 -10.99
CA GLU A 28 0.50 -13.37 -9.77
C GLU A 28 1.47 -13.02 -8.63
N PHE A 29 2.56 -13.78 -8.48
CA PHE A 29 3.58 -13.49 -7.47
C PHE A 29 4.27 -12.15 -7.71
N TYR A 30 4.65 -11.83 -8.94
CA TYR A 30 5.25 -10.52 -9.25
C TYR A 30 4.26 -9.37 -9.03
N GLU A 31 2.99 -9.56 -9.34
CA GLU A 31 1.93 -8.55 -9.16
C GLU A 31 1.44 -8.44 -7.72
N ASN A 32 1.86 -9.33 -6.83
CA ASN A 32 1.50 -9.29 -5.43
C ASN A 32 2.11 -8.05 -4.75
N ASP A 33 1.32 -7.37 -3.91
CA ASP A 33 1.74 -6.16 -3.19
C ASP A 33 2.86 -6.42 -2.15
N GLU A 34 3.10 -7.68 -1.76
CA GLU A 34 4.25 -8.10 -0.96
C GLU A 34 5.58 -8.06 -1.75
N ASN A 35 5.51 -8.17 -3.08
CA ASN A 35 6.68 -8.33 -3.94
C ASN A 35 6.92 -7.13 -4.87
N SER A 36 5.87 -6.35 -5.16
CA SER A 36 5.95 -5.15 -5.98
C SER A 36 4.91 -4.11 -5.57
N ARG A 37 5.12 -2.83 -5.91
CA ARG A 37 4.18 -1.74 -5.63
C ARG A 37 3.77 -1.00 -6.88
N ILE A 38 2.49 -0.74 -7.05
CA ILE A 38 1.99 0.13 -8.12
C ILE A 38 2.61 1.53 -7.96
N MET A 39 3.15 2.05 -9.06
CA MET A 39 3.68 3.41 -9.09
C MET A 39 2.52 4.39 -9.24
N PRO A 40 2.39 5.42 -8.38
CA PRO A 40 1.19 6.26 -8.33
C PRO A 40 1.16 7.36 -9.41
N HIS A 41 2.31 7.70 -9.99
CA HIS A 41 2.37 8.84 -10.91
C HIS A 41 1.80 8.48 -12.30
N LYS A 42 0.92 9.35 -12.83
CA LYS A 42 0.34 9.27 -14.18
C LYS A 42 1.33 8.98 -15.33
N LYS A 43 2.60 9.37 -15.22
CA LYS A 43 3.64 9.17 -16.24
C LYS A 43 4.30 7.78 -16.16
N GLU A 44 4.17 7.07 -15.04
CA GLU A 44 4.84 5.79 -14.78
C GLU A 44 4.10 4.61 -15.40
N THR A 45 4.17 4.52 -16.72
CA THR A 45 3.51 3.47 -17.51
C THR A 45 4.46 2.77 -18.45
N VAL A 46 4.07 1.57 -18.87
CA VAL A 46 4.70 0.86 -19.98
C VAL A 46 3.64 0.47 -20.99
N THR A 47 3.94 0.66 -22.28
CA THR A 47 3.11 0.12 -23.36
C THR A 47 3.60 -1.27 -23.68
N VAL A 48 2.71 -2.26 -23.56
CA VAL A 48 2.99 -3.67 -23.84
C VAL A 48 2.07 -4.15 -24.95
N ARG A 49 2.49 -5.19 -25.67
CA ARG A 49 1.67 -5.84 -26.68
C ARG A 49 1.11 -7.12 -26.07
N ILE A 50 -0.20 -7.21 -25.92
CA ILE A 50 -0.91 -8.38 -25.40
C ILE A 50 -1.92 -8.76 -26.49
N ASN A 51 -1.88 -10.00 -26.99
CA ASN A 51 -2.76 -10.49 -28.06
C ASN A 51 -2.82 -9.52 -29.27
N ASP A 52 -1.63 -9.12 -29.74
CA ASP A 52 -1.41 -8.14 -30.82
C ASP A 52 -1.94 -6.72 -30.62
N ARG A 53 -2.60 -6.43 -29.50
CA ARG A 53 -3.08 -5.10 -29.13
C ARG A 53 -2.06 -4.39 -28.25
N LYS A 54 -1.85 -3.09 -28.50
CA LYS A 54 -1.05 -2.24 -27.61
C LYS A 54 -1.90 -1.86 -26.40
N GLU A 55 -1.54 -2.39 -25.24
CA GLU A 55 -2.12 -2.02 -23.97
C GLU A 55 -1.14 -1.18 -23.15
N LYS A 56 -1.64 -0.13 -22.51
CA LYS A 56 -0.84 0.70 -21.61
C LYS A 56 -1.09 0.27 -20.17
N LYS A 57 -0.08 -0.29 -19.52
CA LYS A 57 -0.14 -0.77 -18.13
C LYS A 57 0.56 0.21 -17.19
N GLN A 58 0.05 0.37 -15.97
CA GLN A 58 0.72 1.12 -14.92
C GLN A 58 1.93 0.31 -14.43
N LYS A 59 3.10 0.96 -14.27
CA LYS A 59 4.28 0.28 -13.76
C LYS A 59 4.06 -0.17 -12.31
N ARG A 60 4.62 -1.33 -11.98
CA ARG A 60 4.80 -1.85 -10.62
C ARG A 60 6.30 -1.93 -10.36
N LEU A 61 6.78 -1.30 -9.30
CA LEU A 61 8.18 -1.39 -8.91
C LEU A 61 8.38 -2.64 -8.05
N LEU A 62 9.33 -3.48 -8.41
CA LEU A 62 9.74 -4.62 -7.59
C LEU A 62 10.39 -4.15 -6.29
N LEU A 63 10.00 -4.76 -5.16
CA LEU A 63 10.49 -4.40 -3.84
C LEU A 63 11.86 -5.01 -3.52
N ASN A 64 12.23 -6.09 -4.19
CA ASN A 64 13.50 -6.78 -4.06
C ASN A 64 14.07 -7.10 -5.45
N ASP A 65 15.36 -7.47 -5.50
CA ASP A 65 15.95 -7.99 -6.73
C ASP A 65 15.39 -9.38 -7.09
N ILE A 66 15.63 -9.79 -8.34
CA ILE A 66 15.08 -11.02 -8.89
C ILE A 66 15.58 -12.28 -8.16
N LYS A 67 16.81 -12.29 -7.62
CA LYS A 67 17.36 -13.45 -6.91
C LYS A 67 16.66 -13.65 -5.57
N VAL A 68 16.44 -12.56 -4.84
CA VAL A 68 15.69 -12.57 -3.58
C VAL A 68 14.25 -13.00 -3.83
N LEU A 69 13.59 -12.39 -4.82
CA LEU A 69 12.21 -12.74 -5.19
C LEU A 69 12.06 -14.22 -5.61
N HIS A 70 13.03 -14.76 -6.35
CA HIS A 70 13.04 -16.19 -6.72
C HIS A 70 13.15 -17.11 -5.51
N THR A 71 13.98 -16.74 -4.54
CA THR A 71 14.13 -17.49 -3.29
C THR A 71 12.83 -17.48 -2.49
N CYS A 72 12.18 -16.32 -2.39
CA CYS A 72 10.84 -16.18 -1.79
C CYS A 72 9.79 -17.02 -2.52
N PHE A 73 9.77 -16.99 -3.85
CA PHE A 73 8.83 -17.76 -4.67
C PHE A 73 8.96 -19.27 -4.42
N LYS A 74 10.18 -19.83 -4.49
CA LYS A 74 10.42 -21.26 -4.25
C LYS A 74 9.98 -21.69 -2.85
N LYS A 75 10.19 -20.83 -1.85
CA LYS A 75 9.76 -21.11 -0.47
C LYS A 75 8.25 -21.07 -0.32
N LYS A 76 7.57 -20.13 -0.99
CA LYS A 76 6.11 -19.93 -0.90
C LYS A 76 5.32 -20.94 -1.74
N TYR A 77 5.88 -21.36 -2.88
CA TYR A 77 5.23 -22.22 -3.87
C TYR A 77 6.13 -23.41 -4.25
N PRO A 78 6.42 -24.33 -3.30
CA PRO A 78 7.34 -25.44 -3.55
C PRO A 78 6.84 -26.42 -4.63
N LEU A 79 5.52 -26.46 -4.87
CA LEU A 79 4.88 -27.29 -5.90
C LEU A 79 5.03 -26.74 -7.33
N PHE A 80 5.56 -25.52 -7.49
CA PHE A 80 5.73 -24.84 -8.77
C PHE A 80 7.23 -24.63 -9.06
N PRO A 81 8.00 -25.69 -9.37
CA PRO A 81 9.44 -25.58 -9.53
C PRO A 81 9.79 -24.75 -10.77
N ILE A 82 10.65 -23.75 -10.59
CA ILE A 82 11.13 -22.90 -11.68
C ILE A 82 12.58 -22.47 -11.43
N GLY A 83 13.40 -22.47 -12.49
CA GLY A 83 14.76 -21.95 -12.45
C GLY A 83 14.81 -20.42 -12.44
N LEU A 84 15.86 -19.83 -11.87
CA LEU A 84 16.02 -18.37 -11.74
C LEU A 84 15.89 -17.64 -13.09
N THR A 85 16.56 -18.15 -14.13
CA THR A 85 16.54 -17.54 -15.46
C THR A 85 15.13 -17.43 -16.00
N LYS A 86 14.35 -18.53 -15.94
CA LYS A 86 12.99 -18.48 -16.48
C LYS A 86 12.02 -17.70 -15.59
N PHE A 87 12.22 -17.74 -14.28
CA PHE A 87 11.50 -16.85 -13.36
C PHE A 87 11.72 -15.37 -13.69
N ALA A 88 12.95 -14.99 -14.07
CA ALA A 88 13.27 -13.64 -14.50
C ALA A 88 12.63 -13.29 -15.86
N GLU A 89 12.60 -14.24 -16.81
CA GLU A 89 11.97 -14.08 -18.13
C GLU A 89 10.46 -13.92 -18.05
N LEU A 90 9.79 -14.66 -17.16
CA LEU A 90 8.34 -14.61 -16.97
C LEU A 90 7.86 -13.35 -16.24
N ARG A 91 8.79 -12.50 -15.79
CA ARG A 91 8.45 -11.22 -15.17
C ARG A 91 7.63 -10.36 -16.15
N PRO A 92 6.43 -9.91 -15.74
CA PRO A 92 5.64 -9.00 -16.56
C PRO A 92 6.42 -7.72 -16.88
N LYS A 93 6.31 -7.22 -18.11
CA LYS A 93 7.02 -6.00 -18.54
C LYS A 93 6.66 -4.75 -17.74
N TRP A 94 5.50 -4.72 -17.09
CA TRP A 94 5.09 -3.66 -16.19
C TRP A 94 5.65 -3.80 -14.77
N CYS A 95 6.23 -4.94 -14.41
CA CYS A 95 6.98 -5.11 -13.17
C CYS A 95 8.45 -4.71 -13.40
N VAL A 96 8.79 -3.47 -13.05
CA VAL A 96 10.09 -2.85 -13.34
C VAL A 96 11.04 -2.93 -12.14
N LEU A 97 12.33 -3.04 -12.43
CA LEU A 97 13.40 -2.87 -11.44
C LEU A 97 13.70 -1.38 -11.24
N ALA A 98 14.32 -1.04 -10.12
CA ALA A 98 14.91 0.28 -9.91
C ALA A 98 16.00 0.54 -10.97
N GLY A 99 16.02 1.74 -11.59
CA GLY A 99 17.06 2.18 -12.53
C GLY A 99 16.57 2.69 -13.90
N THR A 100 15.31 2.51 -14.28
CA THR A 100 14.75 3.12 -15.51
C THR A 100 14.38 4.59 -15.25
N SER A 101 14.46 5.48 -16.25
CA SER A 101 13.96 6.86 -16.09
C SER A 101 12.51 6.88 -15.60
N GLY A 102 12.25 7.59 -14.49
CA GLY A 102 10.95 7.57 -13.79
C GLY A 102 10.87 6.63 -12.59
N THR A 103 11.87 5.77 -12.33
CA THR A 103 11.90 4.82 -11.20
C THR A 103 12.28 5.46 -9.85
N HIS A 104 11.91 6.72 -9.63
CA HIS A 104 12.06 7.33 -8.32
C HIS A 104 11.10 6.65 -7.32
N ASN A 105 11.66 6.11 -6.24
CA ASN A 105 10.87 5.56 -5.14
C ASN A 105 10.25 6.69 -4.34
N VAL A 106 9.06 7.12 -4.74
CA VAL A 106 8.27 8.13 -4.02
C VAL A 106 7.34 7.46 -3.01
N CYS A 107 7.07 8.14 -1.90
CA CYS A 107 6.27 7.64 -0.77
C CYS A 107 6.81 6.32 -0.19
N VAL A 108 8.12 6.30 0.12
CA VAL A 108 8.74 5.22 0.89
C VAL A 108 8.36 5.32 2.37
N CYS A 109 8.38 4.20 3.09
CA CYS A 109 8.15 4.21 4.52
C CYS A 109 9.34 4.81 5.27
N VAL A 110 9.09 5.88 6.02
CA VAL A 110 10.08 6.56 6.86
C VAL A 110 10.67 5.63 7.92
N ILE A 111 9.86 4.76 8.54
CA ILE A 111 10.30 3.84 9.59
C ILE A 111 11.33 2.85 9.02
N HIS A 112 11.01 2.17 7.91
CA HIS A 112 11.95 1.26 7.25
C HIS A 112 13.19 1.99 6.71
N GLN A 113 13.01 3.15 6.06
CA GLN A 113 14.13 3.87 5.45
C GLN A 113 15.10 4.45 6.47
N ASN A 114 14.61 4.98 7.58
CA ASN A 114 15.49 5.53 8.61
C ASN A 114 16.33 4.43 9.26
N VAL A 115 15.73 3.30 9.64
CA VAL A 115 16.49 2.17 10.20
C VAL A 115 17.51 1.65 9.19
N LYS A 116 17.12 1.50 7.92
CA LYS A 116 18.05 1.09 6.86
C LYS A 116 19.23 2.05 6.76
N ALA A 117 18.96 3.36 6.66
CA ALA A 117 20.01 4.37 6.54
C ALA A 117 20.98 4.37 7.73
N MET A 118 20.47 4.11 8.95
CA MET A 118 21.30 3.98 10.15
C MET A 118 22.17 2.73 10.10
N ILE A 119 21.61 1.56 9.76
CA ILE A 119 22.37 0.30 9.62
C ILE A 119 23.46 0.44 8.55
N ASP A 120 23.12 1.01 7.40
CA ASP A 120 24.06 1.24 6.29
C ASP A 120 25.21 2.17 6.73
N ALA A 121 24.89 3.27 7.42
CA ALA A 121 25.88 4.24 7.90
C ALA A 121 26.82 3.70 8.98
N ALA A 122 26.32 2.80 9.83
CA ALA A 122 27.13 2.12 10.84
C ALA A 122 28.06 1.04 10.24
N GLY A 123 27.93 0.73 8.94
CA GLY A 123 28.79 -0.24 8.27
C GLY A 123 28.62 -1.67 8.79
N LEU A 124 27.45 -2.00 9.36
CA LEU A 124 27.22 -3.28 10.06
C LEU A 124 27.42 -4.50 9.16
N GLU A 125 27.08 -4.40 7.88
CA GLU A 125 27.37 -5.46 6.91
C GLU A 125 28.86 -5.75 6.80
N THR A 126 29.71 -4.73 6.91
CA THR A 126 31.17 -4.90 6.80
C THR A 126 31.74 -5.46 8.10
N PHE A 127 31.31 -4.92 9.25
CA PHE A 127 31.90 -5.26 10.53
C PHE A 127 31.34 -6.55 11.15
N SER A 128 30.16 -7.01 10.73
CA SER A 128 29.55 -8.24 11.24
C SER A 128 29.94 -9.52 10.48
N LYS A 129 30.74 -9.44 9.39
CA LYS A 129 31.10 -10.60 8.55
C LYS A 129 31.78 -11.75 9.31
N ASN A 130 32.53 -11.43 10.36
CA ASN A 130 33.27 -12.41 11.15
C ASN A 130 32.54 -12.80 12.44
N LEU A 131 31.36 -12.24 12.69
CA LEU A 131 30.54 -12.62 13.84
C LEU A 131 29.75 -13.89 13.51
N LYS A 132 29.49 -14.70 14.55
CA LYS A 132 28.55 -15.83 14.42
C LYS A 132 27.15 -15.37 14.02
N THR A 133 26.81 -14.11 14.32
CA THR A 133 25.53 -13.50 13.96
C THR A 133 25.77 -12.34 13.01
N ILE A 134 25.31 -12.50 11.78
CA ILE A 134 25.43 -11.51 10.70
C ILE A 134 24.35 -10.44 10.91
N LEU A 135 24.71 -9.15 10.81
CA LEU A 135 23.82 -8.00 10.99
C LEU A 135 23.81 -7.13 9.73
N ASN A 136 23.38 -7.69 8.60
CA ASN A 136 23.48 -7.00 7.31
C ASN A 136 22.32 -6.03 7.03
N ASN A 137 21.17 -6.26 7.65
CA ASN A 137 19.95 -5.53 7.36
C ASN A 137 19.04 -5.52 8.58
N SER A 138 17.91 -4.81 8.46
CA SER A 138 16.92 -4.72 9.53
C SER A 138 16.34 -6.07 9.95
N ASP A 139 16.12 -7.01 9.02
CA ASP A 139 15.55 -8.32 9.36
C ASP A 139 16.51 -9.13 10.24
N ASP A 140 17.82 -9.04 9.98
CA ASP A 140 18.83 -9.70 10.79
C ASP A 140 18.91 -9.09 12.19
N CYS A 141 18.84 -7.75 12.30
CA CYS A 141 18.77 -7.06 13.59
C CYS A 141 17.51 -7.44 14.37
N ILE A 142 16.35 -7.50 13.70
CA ILE A 142 15.09 -7.94 14.30
C ILE A 142 15.20 -9.38 14.81
N ARG A 143 15.79 -10.30 14.02
CA ARG A 143 16.00 -11.70 14.46
C ARG A 143 16.89 -11.81 15.68
N PHE A 144 17.88 -10.94 15.84
CA PHE A 144 18.73 -10.91 17.02
C PHE A 144 17.93 -10.53 18.29
N ILE A 145 16.98 -9.61 18.16
CA ILE A 145 16.21 -9.05 19.28
C ILE A 145 15.03 -9.95 19.67
N LEU A 146 14.56 -10.82 18.77
CA LEU A 146 13.41 -11.69 19.01
C LEU A 146 13.81 -13.12 19.36
N CYS A 147 12.87 -13.88 19.92
CA CYS A 147 13.04 -15.33 20.09
C CYS A 147 13.29 -16.01 18.74
N ASP A 148 14.03 -17.13 18.73
CA ASP A 148 14.32 -17.94 17.54
C ASP A 148 13.05 -18.35 16.75
N LYS A 149 11.97 -18.64 17.49
CA LYS A 149 10.62 -18.86 16.94
C LYS A 149 9.68 -17.77 17.45
N PRO A 150 9.67 -16.58 16.81
CA PRO A 150 8.92 -15.45 17.32
C PRO A 150 7.41 -15.71 17.19
N LYS A 151 6.68 -15.40 18.26
CA LYS A 151 5.22 -15.39 18.31
C LYS A 151 4.71 -13.96 18.08
N ASP A 152 3.40 -13.79 17.86
CA ASP A 152 2.78 -12.46 17.75
C ASP A 152 3.16 -11.55 18.94
N THR A 153 3.20 -12.10 20.16
CA THR A 153 3.61 -11.40 21.39
C THR A 153 5.04 -10.87 21.35
N CYS A 154 5.95 -11.54 20.63
CA CYS A 154 7.33 -11.06 20.42
C CYS A 154 7.32 -9.79 19.57
N HIS A 155 6.58 -9.81 18.46
CA HIS A 155 6.50 -8.68 17.53
C HIS A 155 5.76 -7.48 18.10
N VAL A 156 4.78 -7.68 18.98
CA VAL A 156 4.09 -6.58 19.66
C VAL A 156 4.79 -6.10 20.95
N LEU A 157 6.02 -6.59 21.19
CA LEU A 157 6.90 -6.24 22.32
C LEU A 157 6.27 -6.57 23.70
N GLN A 158 5.56 -7.69 23.79
CA GLN A 158 4.91 -8.20 25.01
C GLN A 158 5.47 -9.54 25.49
N CYS A 159 6.41 -10.14 24.76
CA CYS A 159 7.07 -11.37 25.15
C CYS A 159 8.17 -11.11 26.19
N LYS A 160 8.14 -11.82 27.31
CA LYS A 160 9.16 -11.73 28.37
C LYS A 160 10.41 -12.57 28.10
N ASP A 161 10.33 -13.48 27.13
CA ASP A 161 11.39 -14.44 26.78
C ASP A 161 12.24 -14.00 25.58
N CYS A 162 11.93 -12.83 24.98
CA CYS A 162 12.77 -12.27 23.93
C CYS A 162 14.15 -11.90 24.50
N PRO A 163 15.23 -12.03 23.71
CA PRO A 163 16.52 -11.45 24.03
C PRO A 163 16.37 -10.00 24.50
N LYS A 164 17.11 -9.66 25.56
CA LYS A 164 17.20 -8.29 26.06
C LYS A 164 17.77 -7.38 24.98
N LEU A 165 17.14 -6.24 24.74
CA LEU A 165 17.61 -5.27 23.76
C LEU A 165 19.00 -4.75 24.14
N GLU A 166 19.30 -4.71 25.44
CA GLU A 166 20.62 -4.36 25.99
C GLU A 166 21.72 -5.22 25.37
N ASN A 167 21.46 -6.51 25.11
CA ASN A 167 22.44 -7.39 24.45
C ASN A 167 22.76 -6.93 23.02
N PHE A 168 21.76 -6.39 22.31
CA PHE A 168 21.96 -5.84 20.96
C PHE A 168 22.73 -4.52 21.04
N SER A 169 22.39 -3.65 21.99
CA SER A 169 23.08 -2.39 22.27
C SER A 169 24.57 -2.64 22.58
N ASP A 170 24.87 -3.55 23.50
CA ASP A 170 26.23 -3.89 23.91
C ASP A 170 27.06 -4.46 22.75
N LEU A 171 26.44 -5.32 21.93
CA LEU A 171 27.08 -5.85 20.72
C LEU A 171 27.43 -4.72 19.75
N LEU A 172 26.49 -3.81 19.50
CA LEU A 172 26.68 -2.70 18.57
C LEU A 172 27.77 -1.73 19.05
N LEU A 173 27.75 -1.36 20.32
CA LEU A 173 28.79 -0.56 20.96
C LEU A 173 30.16 -1.24 20.85
N GLY A 174 30.21 -2.55 21.13
CA GLY A 174 31.43 -3.35 20.99
C GLY A 174 31.99 -3.30 19.57
N ILE A 175 31.14 -3.49 18.55
CA ILE A 175 31.54 -3.42 17.14
C ILE A 175 32.10 -2.03 16.79
N LEU A 176 31.38 -0.97 17.13
CA LEU A 176 31.77 0.40 16.75
C LEU A 176 33.06 0.82 17.47
N ASN A 177 33.19 0.52 18.76
CA ASN A 177 34.37 0.83 19.55
C ASN A 177 35.62 0.06 19.10
N GLN A 178 35.48 -1.24 18.78
CA GLN A 178 36.58 -2.04 18.23
C GLN A 178 37.11 -1.50 16.90
N ASN A 179 36.25 -0.84 16.11
CA ASN A 179 36.61 -0.21 14.85
C ASN A 179 36.97 1.29 15.01
N ASN A 180 37.15 1.78 16.24
CA ASN A 180 37.48 3.17 16.56
C ASN A 180 36.48 4.20 16.01
N ILE A 181 35.22 3.81 15.82
CA ILE A 181 34.15 4.71 15.39
C ILE A 181 33.64 5.46 16.62
N ARG A 182 33.84 6.78 16.65
CA ARG A 182 33.41 7.66 17.75
C ARG A 182 32.10 8.39 17.46
N GLN A 183 31.78 8.55 16.18
CA GLN A 183 30.60 9.25 15.70
C GLN A 183 30.10 8.57 14.42
N VAL A 184 28.79 8.57 14.22
CA VAL A 184 28.15 8.04 13.02
C VAL A 184 27.40 9.16 12.33
N ILE A 185 27.71 9.37 11.05
CA ILE A 185 27.06 10.36 10.21
C ILE A 185 26.06 9.62 9.31
N PHE A 186 24.78 10.00 9.37
CA PHE A 186 23.73 9.36 8.61
C PHE A 186 22.64 10.36 8.19
N SER A 187 21.78 9.98 7.26
CA SER A 187 20.64 10.79 6.85
C SER A 187 19.34 10.11 7.23
N LYS A 188 18.40 10.86 7.83
CA LYS A 188 17.09 10.35 8.23
C LYS A 188 15.96 11.30 7.83
N TRP A 189 14.81 10.73 7.51
CA TRP A 189 13.59 11.49 7.24
C TRP A 189 12.96 11.95 8.55
N GLN A 190 12.61 13.23 8.62
CA GLN A 190 11.92 13.86 9.74
C GLN A 190 10.63 14.54 9.27
N SER A 191 9.56 14.38 10.05
CA SER A 191 8.23 14.93 9.76
C SER A 191 7.77 15.82 10.92
N ILE A 192 8.23 17.07 10.93
CA ILE A 192 7.81 18.08 11.92
C ILE A 192 6.66 18.93 11.34
N ASP A 193 6.76 19.27 10.04
CA ASP A 193 5.69 19.94 9.25
C ASP A 193 5.73 19.53 7.78
N ARG A 194 6.94 19.51 7.21
CA ARG A 194 7.28 18.91 5.91
C ARG A 194 8.16 17.69 6.15
N CYS A 195 8.01 16.66 5.32
CA CYS A 195 8.90 15.51 5.35
C CYS A 195 10.22 15.88 4.66
N THR A 196 11.29 16.05 5.45
CA THR A 196 12.61 16.44 4.95
C THR A 196 13.66 15.40 5.32
N LEU A 197 14.56 15.11 4.39
CA LEU A 197 15.76 14.33 4.67
C LEU A 197 16.79 15.25 5.33
N ARG A 198 17.25 14.91 6.54
CA ARG A 198 18.30 15.66 7.24
C ARG A 198 19.48 14.76 7.53
N GLN A 199 20.67 15.33 7.42
CA GLN A 199 21.90 14.68 7.87
C GLN A 199 22.07 14.94 9.37
N GLU A 200 22.48 13.92 10.09
CA GLU A 200 22.81 13.97 11.51
C GLU A 200 24.19 13.35 11.74
N CYS A 201 24.81 13.77 12.84
CA CYS A 201 26.07 13.24 13.34
C CYS A 201 25.88 13.02 14.84
N LEU A 202 25.88 11.77 15.27
CA LEU A 202 25.68 11.39 16.66
C LEU A 202 26.96 10.75 17.20
N SER A 203 27.17 10.84 18.51
CA SER A 203 28.16 9.99 19.19
C SER A 203 27.79 8.52 19.01
N THR A 204 28.76 7.63 19.20
CA THR A 204 28.51 6.18 19.12
C THR A 204 27.42 5.75 20.09
N GLU A 205 27.44 6.26 21.31
CA GLU A 205 26.46 5.98 22.36
C GLU A 205 25.06 6.46 21.95
N ASP A 206 24.91 7.74 21.59
CA ASP A 206 23.63 8.32 21.17
C ASP A 206 23.07 7.63 19.91
N PHE A 207 23.95 7.25 18.98
CA PHE A 207 23.57 6.54 17.77
C PHE A 207 22.99 5.15 18.10
N VAL A 208 23.63 4.39 18.99
CA VAL A 208 23.17 3.06 19.39
C VAL A 208 21.81 3.14 20.08
N GLU A 209 21.65 4.10 21.00
CA GLU A 209 20.36 4.34 21.67
C GLU A 209 19.25 4.65 20.66
N GLU A 210 19.51 5.57 19.72
CA GLU A 210 18.52 5.92 18.71
C GLU A 210 18.19 4.72 17.80
N LEU A 211 19.19 3.95 17.37
CA LEU A 211 18.96 2.78 16.51
C LEU A 211 18.11 1.73 17.23
N CYS A 212 18.37 1.51 18.53
CA CYS A 212 17.59 0.59 19.36
C CYS A 212 16.12 1.01 19.46
N GLU A 213 15.85 2.29 19.69
CA GLU A 213 14.48 2.82 19.73
C GLU A 213 13.79 2.71 18.36
N LYS A 214 14.50 2.98 17.27
CA LYS A 214 13.97 2.81 15.91
C LYS A 214 13.74 1.36 15.53
N LEU A 215 14.55 0.43 16.02
CA LEU A 215 14.33 -1.00 15.84
C LEU A 215 13.10 -1.48 16.60
N LYS A 216 12.86 -1.04 17.85
CA LYS A 216 11.61 -1.33 18.58
C LYS A 216 10.38 -0.91 17.78
N GLU A 217 10.40 0.33 17.26
CA GLU A 217 9.33 0.86 16.41
C GLU A 217 9.12 -0.02 15.16
N LEU A 218 10.22 -0.37 14.49
CA LEU A 218 10.20 -1.19 13.28
C LEU A 218 9.69 -2.61 13.52
N ILE A 219 10.05 -3.28 14.61
CA ILE A 219 9.63 -4.66 14.94
C ILE A 219 8.10 -4.78 14.92
N SER A 220 7.42 -3.90 15.66
CA SER A 220 5.96 -3.89 15.73
C SER A 220 5.33 -3.50 14.41
N TYR A 221 5.90 -2.49 13.75
CA TYR A 221 5.36 -1.96 12.50
C TYR A 221 5.47 -2.94 11.34
N ASP A 222 6.61 -3.60 11.17
CA ASP A 222 6.86 -4.59 10.11
C ASP A 222 5.97 -5.83 10.25
N PHE A 223 5.77 -6.29 11.48
CA PHE A 223 4.81 -7.36 11.76
C PHE A 223 3.38 -6.97 11.40
N ILE A 224 2.91 -5.79 11.86
CA ILE A 224 1.56 -5.31 11.55
C ILE A 224 1.37 -5.17 10.04
N LEU A 225 2.36 -4.60 9.34
CA LEU A 225 2.37 -4.51 7.88
C LEU A 225 2.10 -5.87 7.24
N LYS A 226 2.91 -6.88 7.58
CA LYS A 226 2.79 -8.24 7.04
C LYS A 226 1.45 -8.89 7.43
N ALA A 227 1.01 -8.72 8.66
CA ALA A 227 -0.25 -9.28 9.16
C ALA A 227 -1.48 -8.67 8.46
N GLN A 228 -1.49 -7.35 8.24
CA GLN A 228 -2.57 -6.67 7.53
C GLN A 228 -2.63 -7.08 6.06
N SER A 229 -1.49 -7.10 5.36
CA SER A 229 -1.43 -7.55 3.96
C SER A 229 -1.94 -8.99 3.83
N LYS A 230 -1.45 -9.89 4.68
CA LYS A 230 -1.90 -11.30 4.71
C LYS A 230 -3.39 -11.43 4.98
N PHE A 231 -3.94 -10.66 5.92
CA PHE A 231 -5.36 -10.69 6.24
C PHE A 231 -6.21 -10.27 5.03
N ILE A 232 -5.85 -9.17 4.37
CA ILE A 232 -6.61 -8.63 3.24
C ILE A 232 -6.52 -9.56 2.03
N SER A 233 -5.34 -10.12 1.72
CA SER A 233 -5.18 -11.12 0.68
C SER A 233 -6.01 -12.37 0.94
N ASN A 234 -5.96 -12.91 2.16
CA ASN A 234 -6.77 -14.07 2.53
C ASN A 234 -8.28 -13.76 2.43
N LYS A 235 -8.71 -12.59 2.91
CA LYS A 235 -10.13 -12.20 2.85
C LYS A 235 -10.62 -12.02 1.42
N LYS A 236 -9.75 -11.55 0.51
CA LYS A 236 -10.04 -11.47 -0.92
C LYS A 236 -10.16 -12.85 -1.56
N GLU A 237 -9.26 -13.78 -1.27
CA GLU A 237 -9.26 -15.15 -1.80
C GLU A 237 -10.49 -15.96 -1.31
N ASN A 238 -10.87 -15.76 -0.05
CA ASN A 238 -11.94 -16.50 0.63
C ASN A 238 -13.22 -15.68 0.83
N LEU A 239 -13.45 -14.67 -0.02
CA LEU A 239 -14.62 -13.81 0.06
C LEU A 239 -15.91 -14.62 -0.16
N GLN A 240 -16.92 -14.40 0.68
CA GLN A 240 -18.22 -15.07 0.59
C GLN A 240 -19.17 -14.35 -0.38
N GLU A 241 -20.23 -15.03 -0.84
CA GLU A 241 -21.23 -14.43 -1.76
C GLU A 241 -22.02 -13.26 -1.16
N ASP A 242 -22.17 -13.24 0.16
CA ASP A 242 -22.84 -12.16 0.89
C ASP A 242 -21.86 -11.09 1.43
N GLU A 243 -20.58 -11.19 1.10
CA GLU A 243 -19.53 -10.26 1.50
C GLU A 243 -18.96 -9.47 0.32
N VAL A 244 -18.60 -8.23 0.58
CA VAL A 244 -17.92 -7.36 -0.39
C VAL A 244 -16.67 -6.78 0.27
N LEU A 245 -15.51 -6.96 -0.37
CA LEU A 245 -14.26 -6.33 0.06
C LEU A 245 -14.08 -5.02 -0.71
N LEU A 246 -14.15 -3.88 -0.02
CA LEU A 246 -14.06 -2.55 -0.61
C LEU A 246 -12.76 -1.88 -0.22
N GLN A 247 -11.97 -1.52 -1.24
CA GLN A 247 -10.80 -0.66 -1.12
C GLN A 247 -11.13 0.71 -1.68
N CYS A 248 -10.71 1.77 -0.99
CA CYS A 248 -10.90 3.13 -1.47
C CYS A 248 -9.81 4.06 -0.95
N ASP A 249 -9.53 5.10 -1.73
CA ASP A 249 -8.52 6.10 -1.38
C ASP A 249 -8.79 7.44 -2.07
N PHE A 250 -8.29 8.52 -1.48
CA PHE A 250 -8.21 9.82 -2.15
C PHE A 250 -6.93 9.87 -2.97
N ALA A 251 -7.07 9.78 -4.30
CA ALA A 251 -5.96 10.12 -5.17
C ALA A 251 -5.67 11.62 -5.03
N GLU A 252 -4.39 12.00 -5.15
CA GLU A 252 -4.01 13.42 -5.21
C GLU A 252 -4.89 14.13 -6.25
N ASN A 253 -5.45 15.28 -5.84
CA ASN A 253 -6.40 16.04 -6.62
C ASN A 253 -5.86 16.33 -8.03
N TYR A 254 -6.76 16.30 -9.00
CA TYR A 254 -6.42 16.63 -10.37
C TYR A 254 -6.41 18.15 -10.54
N ALA A 255 -5.21 18.73 -10.56
CA ALA A 255 -5.01 20.07 -11.07
C ALA A 255 -5.19 20.07 -12.60
N TYR A 256 -6.01 20.98 -13.12
CA TYR A 256 -6.31 21.04 -14.55
C TYR A 256 -5.05 21.35 -15.37
N VAL A 257 -5.05 21.11 -16.66
CA VAL A 257 -3.91 21.49 -17.49
C VAL A 257 -4.40 22.05 -18.81
N LEU A 258 -3.64 22.99 -19.35
CA LEU A 258 -3.86 23.59 -20.64
C LEU A 258 -2.51 23.62 -21.38
N GLN A 259 -2.52 23.39 -22.69
CA GLN A 259 -1.31 23.37 -23.51
C GLN A 259 -0.68 24.77 -23.56
N ASP A 260 -1.44 25.76 -24.03
CA ASP A 260 -1.01 27.15 -24.16
C ASP A 260 -1.43 27.94 -22.92
N ALA A 261 -1.00 27.48 -21.74
CA ALA A 261 -1.33 28.12 -20.47
C ALA A 261 -0.54 29.42 -20.26
N ALA A 262 -1.22 30.51 -19.90
CA ALA A 262 -0.56 31.71 -19.41
C ALA A 262 0.24 31.41 -18.12
N GLN A 263 1.35 32.10 -17.91
CA GLN A 263 2.24 31.86 -16.75
C GLN A 263 1.49 31.88 -15.41
N GLY A 264 0.53 32.79 -15.22
CA GLY A 264 -0.27 32.89 -14.00
C GLY A 264 -1.16 31.67 -13.72
N PHE A 265 -1.55 30.91 -14.75
CA PHE A 265 -2.37 29.70 -14.60
C PHE A 265 -1.64 28.61 -13.80
N HIS A 266 -0.30 28.55 -13.86
CA HIS A 266 0.48 27.60 -13.07
C HIS A 266 0.35 27.80 -11.55
N TYR A 267 0.02 29.02 -11.11
CA TYR A 267 -0.07 29.36 -9.68
C TYR A 267 -1.51 29.41 -9.14
N ASN A 268 -2.52 29.44 -10.02
CA ASN A 268 -3.91 29.66 -9.63
C ASN A 268 -4.86 28.61 -10.24
N ASN A 269 -4.41 27.35 -10.24
CA ASN A 269 -5.14 26.30 -10.91
C ASN A 269 -6.09 25.58 -9.96
N ASP A 270 -7.38 25.65 -10.26
CA ASP A 270 -8.41 24.88 -9.58
C ASP A 270 -8.12 23.37 -9.66
N GLN A 271 -8.68 22.64 -8.70
CA GLN A 271 -8.45 21.21 -8.58
C GLN A 271 -9.76 20.45 -8.42
N CYS A 272 -9.81 19.26 -9.01
CA CYS A 272 -10.86 18.29 -8.78
C CYS A 272 -10.41 17.23 -7.78
N THR A 273 -11.22 16.96 -6.77
CA THR A 273 -11.05 15.79 -5.92
C THR A 273 -11.29 14.53 -6.74
N VAL A 274 -10.43 13.52 -6.55
CA VAL A 274 -10.52 12.22 -7.21
C VAL A 274 -10.55 11.13 -6.13
N PHE A 275 -11.74 10.66 -5.79
CA PHE A 275 -11.92 9.56 -4.85
C PHE A 275 -12.09 8.25 -5.61
N THR A 276 -11.13 7.34 -5.49
CA THR A 276 -11.14 6.06 -6.18
C THR A 276 -11.67 4.96 -5.28
N VAL A 277 -12.46 4.06 -5.85
CA VAL A 277 -13.05 2.93 -5.16
C VAL A 277 -12.92 1.70 -6.04
N LEU A 278 -12.48 0.60 -5.46
CA LEU A 278 -12.49 -0.72 -6.06
C LEU A 278 -13.11 -1.68 -5.06
N PHE A 279 -14.16 -2.38 -5.46
CA PHE A 279 -14.68 -3.47 -4.64
C PHE A 279 -14.60 -4.80 -5.36
N TYR A 280 -14.29 -5.84 -4.59
CA TYR A 280 -14.28 -7.23 -4.99
C TYR A 280 -15.54 -7.91 -4.45
N TYR A 281 -16.11 -8.80 -5.26
CA TYR A 281 -17.28 -9.59 -4.90
C TYR A 281 -17.21 -10.97 -5.54
N ARG A 282 -17.98 -11.91 -5.01
CA ARG A 282 -18.07 -13.27 -5.55
C ARG A 282 -19.29 -13.38 -6.47
N SER A 283 -19.08 -13.96 -7.65
CA SER A 283 -20.12 -14.28 -8.64
C SER A 283 -20.03 -15.78 -8.92
N GLY A 284 -20.75 -16.58 -8.12
CA GLY A 284 -20.52 -18.02 -8.05
C GLY A 284 -19.09 -18.33 -7.57
N GLU A 285 -18.33 -19.12 -8.31
CA GLU A 285 -16.94 -19.45 -7.94
C GLU A 285 -15.94 -18.33 -8.26
N GLN A 286 -16.29 -17.41 -9.17
CA GLN A 286 -15.38 -16.40 -9.68
C GLN A 286 -15.30 -15.17 -8.76
N LEU A 287 -14.07 -14.67 -8.58
CA LEU A 287 -13.83 -13.39 -7.94
C LEU A 287 -13.87 -12.28 -8.99
N GLU A 288 -14.88 -11.43 -8.90
CA GLU A 288 -15.06 -10.27 -9.77
C GLU A 288 -14.73 -8.96 -9.06
N HIS A 289 -14.63 -7.87 -9.81
CA HIS A 289 -14.37 -6.55 -9.27
C HIS A 289 -15.03 -5.45 -10.09
N GLN A 290 -15.34 -4.33 -9.44
CA GLN A 290 -15.87 -3.14 -10.10
C GLN A 290 -15.11 -1.90 -9.63
N SER A 291 -14.63 -1.12 -10.61
CA SER A 291 -13.96 0.16 -10.37
C SER A 291 -14.95 1.31 -10.44
N ILE A 292 -14.84 2.24 -9.50
CA ILE A 292 -15.65 3.46 -9.41
C ILE A 292 -14.74 4.66 -9.10
N ILE A 293 -15.02 5.82 -9.70
CA ILE A 293 -14.38 7.08 -9.35
C ILE A 293 -15.45 8.13 -9.04
N LEU A 294 -15.33 8.80 -7.91
CA LEU A 294 -16.14 9.96 -7.56
C LEU A 294 -15.32 11.23 -7.75
N LEU A 295 -15.92 12.20 -8.43
CA LEU A 295 -15.33 13.50 -8.71
C LEU A 295 -16.08 14.60 -7.98
N SER A 296 -15.36 15.64 -7.56
CA SER A 296 -15.96 16.78 -6.88
C SER A 296 -15.12 18.05 -7.04
N ASP A 297 -15.80 19.18 -7.08
CA ASP A 297 -15.25 20.53 -6.86
C ASP A 297 -14.97 20.83 -5.38
N SER A 298 -15.37 19.96 -4.44
CA SER A 298 -14.99 20.07 -3.04
C SER A 298 -13.63 19.42 -2.79
N THR A 299 -12.64 20.22 -2.39
CA THR A 299 -11.28 19.76 -2.04
C THR A 299 -11.13 19.31 -0.57
N THR A 300 -12.24 19.22 0.17
CA THR A 300 -12.22 18.81 1.58
C THR A 300 -12.33 17.29 1.69
N HIS A 301 -11.29 16.64 2.24
CA HIS A 301 -11.24 15.19 2.43
C HIS A 301 -11.54 14.85 3.90
N ASP A 302 -12.80 14.70 4.28
CA ASP A 302 -13.20 14.36 5.64
C ASP A 302 -14.16 13.15 5.70
N ALA A 303 -14.62 12.79 6.89
CA ALA A 303 -15.55 11.67 7.08
C ALA A 303 -16.91 11.88 6.38
N ALA A 304 -17.30 13.13 6.08
CA ALA A 304 -18.53 13.39 5.33
C ALA A 304 -18.32 13.08 3.83
N ALA A 305 -17.15 13.37 3.27
CA ALA A 305 -16.80 12.95 1.91
C ALA A 305 -16.80 11.41 1.77
N VAL A 306 -16.31 10.69 2.78
CA VAL A 306 -16.37 9.21 2.83
C VAL A 306 -17.82 8.72 2.91
N TYR A 307 -18.66 9.37 3.70
CA TYR A 307 -20.08 9.04 3.78
C TYR A 307 -20.81 9.24 2.44
N ILE A 308 -20.53 10.34 1.72
CA ILE A 308 -21.09 10.58 0.38
C ILE A 308 -20.65 9.49 -0.59
N MET A 309 -19.38 9.05 -0.50
CA MET A 309 -18.91 7.90 -1.28
C MET A 309 -19.75 6.65 -0.98
N GLN A 310 -20.01 6.34 0.28
CA GLN A 310 -20.87 5.21 0.67
C GLN A 310 -22.29 5.35 0.10
N GLN A 311 -22.88 6.55 0.18
CA GLN A 311 -24.21 6.83 -0.39
C GLN A 311 -24.30 6.58 -1.90
N ASN A 312 -23.22 6.80 -2.65
CA ASN A 312 -23.19 6.58 -4.10
C ASN A 312 -22.82 5.13 -4.46
N VAL A 313 -21.90 4.52 -3.71
CA VAL A 313 -21.32 3.21 -4.05
C VAL A 313 -22.20 2.05 -3.58
N ILE A 314 -22.77 2.12 -2.38
CA ILE A 314 -23.53 0.99 -1.82
C ILE A 314 -24.77 0.63 -2.66
N PRO A 315 -25.55 1.59 -3.21
CA PRO A 315 -26.61 1.25 -4.15
C PRO A 315 -26.13 0.49 -5.40
N ILE A 316 -24.92 0.78 -5.87
CA ILE A 316 -24.31 0.07 -7.00
C ILE A 316 -23.90 -1.34 -6.61
N ILE A 317 -23.32 -1.51 -5.42
CA ILE A 317 -23.02 -2.83 -4.87
C ILE A 317 -24.31 -3.65 -4.78
N ARG A 318 -25.40 -3.08 -4.27
CA ARG A 318 -26.70 -3.75 -4.17
C ARG A 318 -27.28 -4.15 -5.52
N LYS A 319 -27.04 -3.37 -6.57
CA LYS A 319 -27.45 -3.70 -7.94
C LYS A 319 -26.63 -4.85 -8.54
N ILE A 320 -25.33 -4.91 -8.26
CA ILE A 320 -24.43 -5.94 -8.81
C ILE A 320 -24.50 -7.23 -8.01
N CYS A 321 -24.58 -7.12 -6.68
CA CYS A 321 -24.57 -8.23 -5.72
C CYS A 321 -25.82 -8.15 -4.81
N PRO A 322 -27.03 -8.47 -5.28
CA PRO A 322 -28.26 -8.23 -4.51
C PRO A 322 -28.33 -8.94 -3.15
N LYS A 323 -27.53 -10.01 -2.97
CA LYS A 323 -27.49 -10.83 -1.75
C LYS A 323 -26.49 -10.33 -0.71
N PHE A 324 -25.68 -9.31 -1.01
CA PHE A 324 -24.66 -8.85 -0.07
C PHE A 324 -25.29 -8.37 1.23
N LYS A 325 -24.66 -8.72 2.35
CA LYS A 325 -25.07 -8.34 3.71
C LYS A 325 -24.00 -7.55 4.42
N LYS A 326 -22.72 -7.76 4.07
CA LYS A 326 -21.58 -7.19 4.78
C LYS A 326 -20.56 -6.55 3.84
N ILE A 327 -20.07 -5.37 4.21
CA ILE A 327 -18.95 -4.70 3.55
C ILE A 327 -17.73 -4.72 4.46
N ILE A 328 -16.61 -5.18 3.93
CA ILE A 328 -15.31 -5.16 4.59
C ILE A 328 -14.51 -4.03 3.96
N TYR A 329 -14.35 -2.93 4.68
CA TYR A 329 -13.55 -1.80 4.23
C TYR A 329 -12.07 -2.07 4.48
N ALA A 330 -11.23 -1.81 3.49
CA ALA A 330 -9.77 -1.89 3.56
C ALA A 330 -9.16 -0.60 3.00
N THR A 331 -8.73 0.30 3.89
CA THR A 331 -8.20 1.63 3.51
C THR A 331 -6.87 1.92 4.17
N ASP A 332 -6.22 3.02 3.77
CA ASP A 332 -5.11 3.56 4.53
C ASP A 332 -5.57 4.15 5.87
N GLY A 333 -4.60 4.44 6.75
CA GLY A 333 -4.84 4.99 8.07
C GLY A 333 -5.01 6.51 8.13
N ALA A 334 -5.44 7.18 7.05
CA ALA A 334 -5.52 8.64 7.01
C ALA A 334 -6.46 9.20 8.10
N LYS A 335 -5.90 9.98 9.01
CA LYS A 335 -6.61 10.53 10.19
C LYS A 335 -7.76 11.46 9.80
N GLN A 336 -7.63 12.17 8.68
CA GLN A 336 -8.59 13.21 8.30
C GLN A 336 -9.96 12.63 7.89
N HIS A 337 -9.98 11.48 7.23
CA HIS A 337 -11.19 10.95 6.60
C HIS A 337 -11.50 9.48 6.92
N PHE A 338 -10.51 8.60 7.12
CA PHE A 338 -10.79 7.19 7.43
C PHE A 338 -10.61 6.82 8.91
N LYS A 339 -9.49 7.22 9.52
CA LYS A 339 -9.08 6.74 10.85
C LYS A 339 -9.31 7.78 11.96
N ASN A 340 -10.57 8.14 12.17
CA ASN A 340 -11.00 9.06 13.23
C ASN A 340 -12.35 8.67 13.84
N ARG A 341 -12.69 9.28 14.99
CA ARG A 341 -13.93 9.00 15.73
C ARG A 341 -15.20 9.25 14.93
N TYR A 342 -15.20 10.21 14.01
CA TYR A 342 -16.36 10.55 13.19
C TYR A 342 -16.65 9.44 12.18
N GLN A 343 -15.60 8.92 11.53
CA GLN A 343 -15.74 7.79 10.64
C GLN A 343 -16.13 6.51 11.38
N MET A 344 -15.62 6.28 12.60
CA MET A 344 -16.08 5.18 13.43
C MET A 344 -17.56 5.33 13.82
N SER A 345 -18.03 6.55 14.05
CA SER A 345 -19.46 6.82 14.26
C SER A 345 -20.31 6.50 13.02
N ASN A 346 -19.83 6.83 11.82
CA ASN A 346 -20.49 6.40 10.58
C ASN A 346 -20.52 4.88 10.44
N LEU A 347 -19.43 4.20 10.76
CA LEU A 347 -19.34 2.73 10.76
C LEU A 347 -20.38 2.10 11.70
N MET A 348 -20.57 2.66 12.89
CA MET A 348 -21.57 2.16 13.85
C MET A 348 -23.01 2.34 13.40
N ASN A 349 -23.28 3.32 12.53
CA ASN A 349 -24.62 3.57 11.97
C ASN A 349 -24.80 2.92 10.59
N HIS A 350 -23.82 2.15 10.11
CA HIS A 350 -23.80 1.66 8.73
C HIS A 350 -24.98 0.72 8.43
N LYS A 351 -25.38 -0.12 9.39
CA LYS A 351 -26.52 -1.02 9.23
C LYS A 351 -27.84 -0.25 9.10
N ASP A 352 -28.03 0.81 9.88
CA ASP A 352 -29.25 1.61 9.85
C ASP A 352 -29.32 2.49 8.59
N ASP A 353 -28.19 3.08 8.20
CA ASP A 353 -28.11 4.00 7.06
C ASP A 353 -28.20 3.27 5.71
N PHE A 354 -27.62 2.07 5.62
CA PHE A 354 -27.40 1.40 4.34
C PHE A 354 -27.96 -0.01 4.27
N ASP A 355 -28.58 -0.53 5.32
CA ASP A 355 -29.01 -1.92 5.43
C ASP A 355 -27.89 -2.90 5.05
N ALA A 356 -26.69 -2.67 5.59
CA ALA A 356 -25.52 -3.52 5.41
C ALA A 356 -24.67 -3.48 6.67
N GLU A 357 -24.20 -4.64 7.13
CA GLU A 357 -23.17 -4.70 8.16
C GLU A 357 -21.83 -4.21 7.58
N ALA A 358 -20.96 -3.69 8.43
CA ALA A 358 -19.65 -3.27 7.99
C ALA A 358 -18.57 -3.46 9.06
N GLU A 359 -17.36 -3.76 8.60
CA GLU A 359 -16.14 -3.70 9.42
C GLU A 359 -15.08 -2.90 8.68
N TRP A 360 -14.20 -2.24 9.43
CA TRP A 360 -13.16 -1.40 8.87
C TRP A 360 -11.77 -1.87 9.26
N HIS A 361 -10.97 -2.17 8.25
CA HIS A 361 -9.60 -2.63 8.37
C HIS A 361 -8.66 -1.63 7.73
N PHE A 362 -7.49 -1.46 8.35
CA PHE A 362 -6.51 -0.48 7.93
C PHE A 362 -5.23 -1.14 7.46
N HIS A 363 -4.68 -0.69 6.34
CA HIS A 363 -3.30 -0.95 5.98
C HIS A 363 -2.36 -0.26 6.98
N ALA A 364 -1.16 -0.81 7.16
CA ALA A 364 -0.11 -0.08 7.86
C ALA A 364 0.22 1.21 7.07
N THR A 365 0.49 2.30 7.80
CA THR A 365 0.84 3.61 7.23
C THR A 365 1.88 3.48 6.13
N ALA A 366 1.84 4.29 5.07
CA ALA A 366 2.80 4.29 3.96
C ALA A 366 2.87 2.99 3.10
N HIS A 367 2.03 2.00 3.37
CA HIS A 367 2.04 0.70 2.66
C HIS A 367 0.68 0.27 2.10
N GLY A 368 -0.27 1.19 2.04
CA GLY A 368 -1.62 1.00 1.47
C GLY A 368 -1.72 1.21 -0.05
N LYS A 369 -0.60 1.38 -0.76
CA LYS A 369 -0.63 1.56 -2.21
C LYS A 369 -1.21 0.33 -2.88
N GLY A 370 -2.22 0.52 -3.70
CA GLY A 370 -3.01 -0.54 -4.28
C GLY A 370 -3.69 -0.16 -5.59
N PRO A 371 -4.69 -0.95 -6.02
CA PRO A 371 -5.42 -0.71 -7.26
C PRO A 371 -6.07 0.68 -7.36
N CYS A 372 -6.46 1.26 -6.22
CA CYS A 372 -7.05 2.60 -6.13
C CYS A 372 -6.12 3.71 -6.64
N ASP A 373 -4.80 3.61 -6.40
CA ASP A 373 -3.80 4.51 -6.96
C ASP A 373 -3.76 4.42 -8.49
N GLY A 374 -3.78 3.19 -9.01
CA GLY A 374 -3.76 2.93 -10.46
C GLY A 374 -4.97 3.50 -11.19
N LEU A 375 -6.15 3.46 -10.57
CA LEU A 375 -7.38 4.07 -11.08
C LEU A 375 -7.24 5.59 -11.18
N GLY A 376 -6.80 6.24 -10.10
CA GLY A 376 -6.60 7.69 -10.06
C GLY A 376 -5.52 8.14 -11.05
N ALA A 377 -4.40 7.43 -11.11
CA ALA A 377 -3.33 7.68 -12.07
C ALA A 377 -3.81 7.59 -13.53
N SER A 378 -4.66 6.61 -13.83
CA SER A 378 -5.20 6.39 -15.18
C SER A 378 -6.16 7.51 -15.60
N LEU A 379 -7.08 7.92 -14.72
CA LEU A 379 -7.94 9.08 -14.98
C LEU A 379 -7.11 10.33 -15.23
N LYS A 380 -6.21 10.66 -14.30
CA LYS A 380 -5.38 11.87 -14.38
C LYS A 380 -4.51 11.88 -15.64
N ARG A 381 -3.94 10.74 -16.03
CA ARG A 381 -3.14 10.60 -17.26
C ARG A 381 -3.97 10.95 -18.48
N GLU A 382 -5.12 10.32 -18.65
CA GLU A 382 -5.94 10.48 -19.84
C GLU A 382 -6.57 11.89 -19.90
N ALA A 383 -6.97 12.45 -18.76
CA ALA A 383 -7.50 13.81 -18.68
C ALA A 383 -6.44 14.86 -19.05
N THR A 384 -5.21 14.65 -18.57
CA THR A 384 -4.05 15.50 -18.93
C THR A 384 -3.81 15.43 -20.42
N ARG A 385 -3.69 14.21 -20.97
CA ARG A 385 -3.41 13.99 -22.38
C ARG A 385 -4.48 14.62 -23.27
N TYR A 386 -5.76 14.44 -22.93
CA TYR A 386 -6.86 15.05 -23.67
C TYR A 386 -6.76 16.57 -23.66
N SER A 387 -6.60 17.17 -22.48
CA SER A 387 -6.59 18.65 -22.34
C SER A 387 -5.40 19.31 -23.05
N LEU A 388 -4.28 18.61 -23.17
CA LEU A 388 -3.11 19.08 -23.92
C LEU A 388 -3.23 18.91 -25.45
N GLN A 389 -4.18 18.08 -25.92
CA GLN A 389 -4.34 17.75 -27.35
C GLN A 389 -5.52 18.47 -28.00
N VAL A 390 -6.34 19.17 -27.23
CA VAL A 390 -7.53 19.87 -27.73
C VAL A 390 -7.31 21.37 -27.74
N HIS A 391 -8.04 22.07 -28.60
CA HIS A 391 -8.12 23.53 -28.55
C HIS A 391 -8.57 24.00 -27.16
N GLN A 392 -8.10 25.17 -26.71
CA GLN A 392 -8.34 25.69 -25.35
C GLN A 392 -9.82 25.72 -24.92
N ASN A 393 -10.73 26.05 -25.84
CA ASN A 393 -12.17 26.05 -25.59
C ASN A 393 -12.72 24.64 -25.23
N ASN A 394 -11.97 23.59 -25.56
CA ASN A 394 -12.30 22.19 -25.34
C ASN A 394 -11.56 21.55 -24.16
N ALA A 395 -10.62 22.25 -23.54
CA ALA A 395 -9.82 21.73 -22.43
C ALA A 395 -10.67 21.45 -21.17
N ILE A 396 -10.24 20.47 -20.38
CA ILE A 396 -10.88 20.13 -19.11
C ILE A 396 -10.39 21.10 -18.03
N LEU A 397 -11.20 22.11 -17.74
CA LEU A 397 -10.87 23.20 -16.80
C LEU A 397 -11.83 23.30 -15.60
N ASN A 398 -12.73 22.33 -15.43
CA ASN A 398 -13.59 22.21 -14.24
C ASN A 398 -14.02 20.76 -14.01
N SER A 399 -14.57 20.49 -12.83
CA SER A 399 -14.87 19.15 -12.32
C SER A 399 -16.05 18.52 -13.05
N THR A 400 -17.08 19.29 -13.39
CA THR A 400 -18.23 18.85 -14.19
C THR A 400 -17.80 18.42 -15.59
N ARG A 401 -16.92 19.18 -16.25
CA ARG A 401 -16.38 18.82 -17.56
C ARG A 401 -15.49 17.58 -17.48
N LEU A 402 -14.67 17.46 -16.43
CA LEU A 402 -13.88 16.25 -16.18
C LEU A 402 -14.79 15.03 -16.03
N PHE A 403 -15.87 15.16 -15.26
CA PHE A 403 -16.85 14.09 -15.06
C PHE A 403 -17.54 13.66 -16.35
N THR A 404 -18.10 14.61 -17.11
CA THR A 404 -18.78 14.32 -18.39
C THR A 404 -17.83 13.66 -19.38
N TRP A 405 -16.61 14.19 -19.52
CA TRP A 405 -15.59 13.60 -20.38
C TRP A 405 -15.18 12.20 -19.92
N ALA A 406 -14.93 12.00 -18.63
CA ALA A 406 -14.46 10.72 -18.10
C ALA A 406 -15.51 9.62 -18.28
N LYS A 407 -16.79 9.94 -18.06
CA LYS A 407 -17.91 9.01 -18.29
C LYS A 407 -18.01 8.55 -19.74
N GLY A 408 -17.70 9.41 -20.71
CA GLY A 408 -17.64 9.05 -22.12
C GLY A 408 -16.34 8.34 -22.54
N LYS A 409 -15.27 8.47 -21.75
CA LYS A 409 -13.94 7.95 -22.09
C LYS A 409 -13.69 6.53 -21.59
N PHE A 410 -14.19 6.18 -20.40
CA PHE A 410 -13.89 4.92 -19.73
C PHE A 410 -15.15 4.05 -19.64
N GLU A 411 -15.13 2.92 -20.34
CA GLU A 411 -16.27 2.00 -20.40
C GLU A 411 -16.40 1.14 -19.12
N ASN A 412 -15.27 0.72 -18.54
CA ASN A 412 -15.23 -0.22 -17.41
C ASN A 412 -15.18 0.44 -16.02
N ILE A 413 -15.23 1.78 -15.96
CA ILE A 413 -15.18 2.54 -14.70
C ILE A 413 -16.49 3.32 -14.57
N LYS A 414 -17.18 3.16 -13.44
CA LYS A 414 -18.36 3.97 -13.14
C LYS A 414 -17.93 5.30 -12.53
N PHE A 415 -18.58 6.38 -12.94
CA PHE A 415 -18.30 7.71 -12.43
C PHE A 415 -19.50 8.27 -11.66
N PHE A 416 -19.21 8.94 -10.55
CA PHE A 416 -20.17 9.77 -9.84
C PHE A 416 -19.60 11.18 -9.65
N TYR A 417 -20.51 12.13 -9.46
CA TYR A 417 -20.18 13.51 -9.16
C TYR A 417 -20.94 13.96 -7.92
N TYR A 418 -20.27 14.67 -7.02
CA TYR A 418 -20.93 15.42 -5.96
C TYR A 418 -20.38 16.84 -5.89
N SER A 419 -21.25 17.82 -5.69
CA SER A 419 -20.84 19.21 -5.60
C SER A 419 -20.39 19.60 -4.19
N LYS A 420 -19.71 20.74 -4.08
CA LYS A 420 -19.32 21.37 -2.82
C LYS A 420 -20.52 21.68 -1.94
N GLU A 421 -21.64 22.10 -2.52
CA GLU A 421 -22.89 22.35 -1.79
C GLU A 421 -23.47 21.05 -1.23
N HIS A 422 -23.46 19.97 -2.03
CA HIS A 422 -23.89 18.66 -1.53
C HIS A 422 -23.01 18.20 -0.37
N HIS A 423 -21.69 18.36 -0.50
CA HIS A 423 -20.77 18.04 0.58
C HIS A 423 -21.06 18.82 1.86
N GLN A 424 -21.25 20.14 1.76
CA GLN A 424 -21.59 20.98 2.91
C GLN A 424 -22.93 20.59 3.55
N LYS A 425 -23.95 20.24 2.76
CA LYS A 425 -25.25 19.77 3.27
C LYS A 425 -25.10 18.46 4.03
N THR A 426 -24.41 17.47 3.46
CA THR A 426 -24.18 16.18 4.12
C THR A 426 -23.37 16.34 5.40
N LYS A 427 -22.34 17.20 5.40
CA LYS A 427 -21.57 17.52 6.60
C LYS A 427 -22.45 18.13 7.71
N LYS A 428 -23.36 19.05 7.37
CA LYS A 428 -24.30 19.63 8.35
C LYS A 428 -25.20 18.57 8.98
N ILE A 429 -25.69 17.60 8.20
CA ILE A 429 -26.50 16.49 8.70
C ILE A 429 -25.68 15.62 9.66
N LEU A 430 -24.47 15.24 9.26
CA LEU A 430 -23.59 14.39 10.06
C LEU A 430 -23.03 15.07 11.30
N ASN A 431 -22.96 16.40 11.36
CA ASN A 431 -22.48 17.11 12.55
C ASN A 431 -23.26 16.75 13.83
N LYS A 432 -24.57 16.47 13.72
CA LYS A 432 -25.38 16.00 14.87
C LYS A 432 -24.95 14.61 15.36
N ARG A 433 -24.55 13.72 14.45
CA ARG A 433 -23.98 12.40 14.77
C ARG A 433 -22.57 12.55 15.33
N PHE A 434 -21.76 13.43 14.76
CA PHE A 434 -20.37 13.62 15.13
C PHE A 434 -20.19 14.32 16.49
N SER A 435 -21.12 15.18 16.89
CA SER A 435 -21.09 15.84 18.19
C SER A 435 -21.23 14.84 19.35
N THR A 436 -21.97 13.73 19.15
CA THR A 436 -22.15 12.68 20.15
C THR A 436 -21.18 11.51 20.00
N ALA A 437 -20.34 11.49 18.95
CA ALA A 437 -19.41 10.39 18.71
C ALA A 437 -18.39 10.27 19.85
N PRO A 438 -18.26 9.13 20.55
CA PRO A 438 -17.30 8.95 21.64
C PRO A 438 -15.85 9.00 21.14
N ALA A 439 -14.91 9.25 22.05
CA ALA A 439 -13.50 9.03 21.79
C ALA A 439 -13.22 7.52 21.62
N VAL A 440 -12.37 7.18 20.66
CA VAL A 440 -12.00 5.78 20.39
C VAL A 440 -10.59 5.53 20.92
N THR A 441 -10.51 4.90 22.09
CA THR A 441 -9.23 4.56 22.73
C THR A 441 -8.37 3.71 21.80
N ASN A 442 -7.08 4.03 21.71
CA ASN A 442 -6.08 3.33 20.87
C ASN A 442 -6.33 3.41 19.35
N ILE A 443 -7.17 4.32 18.86
CA ILE A 443 -7.52 4.41 17.43
C ILE A 443 -6.29 4.42 16.51
N GLN A 444 -5.23 5.16 16.84
CA GLN A 444 -4.07 5.31 15.95
C GLN A 444 -3.25 4.02 15.81
N MET A 445 -3.12 3.24 16.88
CA MET A 445 -2.37 1.97 16.88
C MET A 445 -3.19 0.75 16.47
N SER A 446 -4.50 0.93 16.24
CA SER A 446 -5.44 -0.15 15.92
C SER A 446 -5.64 -0.29 14.42
N HIS A 447 -5.89 -1.49 13.92
CA HIS A 447 -6.05 -1.72 12.48
C HIS A 447 -7.31 -2.51 12.11
N ALA A 448 -8.15 -2.85 13.09
CA ALA A 448 -9.50 -3.35 12.81
C ALA A 448 -10.52 -2.84 13.82
N PHE A 449 -11.68 -2.47 13.28
CA PHE A 449 -12.81 -1.88 13.98
C PHE A 449 -14.07 -2.63 13.55
N ILE A 450 -14.65 -3.37 14.48
CA ILE A 450 -15.70 -4.35 14.21
C ILE A 450 -16.90 -4.03 15.10
N PRO A 451 -17.98 -3.47 14.55
CA PRO A 451 -19.26 -3.36 15.23
C PRO A 451 -19.80 -4.76 15.55
N THR A 452 -20.18 -5.01 16.80
CA THR A 452 -20.89 -6.26 17.18
C THR A 452 -22.39 -6.04 17.41
N SER A 453 -22.79 -4.79 17.52
CA SER A 453 -24.16 -4.28 17.56
C SER A 453 -24.08 -2.79 17.21
N ASN A 454 -25.22 -2.12 17.09
CA ASN A 454 -25.24 -0.65 16.90
C ASN A 454 -24.76 0.12 18.14
N LYS A 455 -24.34 -0.57 19.21
CA LYS A 455 -23.92 0.03 20.50
C LYS A 455 -22.46 -0.24 20.86
N VAL A 456 -21.84 -1.26 20.28
CA VAL A 456 -20.51 -1.73 20.71
C VAL A 456 -19.55 -1.88 19.55
N LEU A 457 -18.46 -1.10 19.59
CA LEU A 457 -17.34 -1.20 18.67
C LEU A 457 -16.17 -1.95 19.30
N LYS A 458 -15.78 -3.08 18.73
CA LYS A 458 -14.55 -3.81 19.12
C LYS A 458 -13.37 -3.29 18.32
N VAL A 459 -12.27 -3.02 19.02
CA VAL A 459 -11.04 -2.48 18.44
C VAL A 459 -9.91 -3.47 18.62
N LYS A 460 -9.19 -3.77 17.54
CA LYS A 460 -8.06 -4.70 17.52
C LYS A 460 -6.77 -4.05 17.04
N ARG A 461 -5.64 -4.47 17.60
CA ARG A 461 -4.31 -3.98 17.21
C ARG A 461 -3.98 -4.29 15.76
N TYR A 462 -4.33 -5.49 15.29
CA TYR A 462 -4.27 -5.92 13.89
C TYR A 462 -5.49 -6.79 13.56
N SER A 463 -5.85 -6.91 12.28
CA SER A 463 -7.12 -7.54 11.85
C SER A 463 -7.30 -8.97 12.32
N ALA A 464 -6.24 -9.77 12.21
CA ALA A 464 -6.26 -11.18 12.62
C ALA A 464 -6.04 -11.38 14.14
N ALA A 465 -5.88 -10.30 14.92
CA ALA A 465 -5.64 -10.42 16.36
C ALA A 465 -6.82 -11.14 17.05
N LYS A 466 -6.49 -12.05 17.97
CA LYS A 466 -7.47 -12.71 18.83
C LYS A 466 -7.99 -11.74 19.89
N ASP A 467 -7.09 -10.93 20.44
CA ASP A 467 -7.38 -10.03 21.55
C ASP A 467 -8.08 -8.75 21.09
N ILE A 468 -9.04 -8.31 21.90
CA ILE A 468 -9.68 -7.01 21.79
C ILE A 468 -8.92 -6.05 22.71
N ILE A 469 -8.32 -5.01 22.14
CA ILE A 469 -7.50 -4.06 22.90
C ILE A 469 -8.31 -2.88 23.44
N SER A 470 -9.53 -2.68 22.94
CA SER A 470 -10.48 -1.68 23.42
C SER A 470 -11.90 -2.02 22.96
N THR A 471 -12.88 -1.66 23.79
CA THR A 471 -14.31 -1.72 23.46
C THR A 471 -14.89 -0.34 23.69
N VAL A 472 -15.58 0.22 22.68
CA VAL A 472 -16.18 1.56 22.75
C VAL A 472 -17.70 1.44 22.71
N GLN A 473 -18.38 2.11 23.62
CA GLN A 473 -19.84 2.21 23.68
C GLN A 473 -20.32 3.42 22.89
N TYR A 474 -21.33 3.24 22.04
CA TYR A 474 -21.92 4.25 21.16
C TYR A 474 -23.38 4.55 21.51
#